data_AF-A0A6P5TCL1-F1
#
_entry.id   AF-A0A6P5TCL1-F1
#
_cell.length_a   1.000
_cell.length_b   1.000
_cell.length_c   1.000
_cell.angle_alpha   90.00
_cell.angle_beta   90.00
_cell.angle_gamma   90.00
#
_symmetry.space_group_name_H-M   'P 1'
#
loop_
_entity.id
_entity.type
_entity.pdbx_description
1 polymer ?
#
loop_
_entity_poly.entity_id
_entity_poly.type
_entity_poly.pdbx_seq_one_letter_code
_entity_poly.pdbx_strand_id
1 'polypeptide(L)'
;MVVKVYGPFYASPKRVLVCLVEKEIEFETSPIDLFKGEHKDPEFLKLQPFGQVPVIQDGDYTLYESRAIIRYYAEKYKFQGTDLLGKTIEERGLVEQWLEVEASNYHPPLDNLVIQILFAPELGLPSDLN
;
A
#
# COMPACT_ATOMS: atom_id res chain seq x y z
N MET A 1 4.02 -2.14 -20.76
CA MET A 1 4.66 -3.05 -19.79
C MET A 1 3.63 -3.31 -18.70
N VAL A 2 3.62 -4.51 -18.12
CA VAL A 2 2.72 -4.87 -17.02
C VAL A 2 3.18 -4.15 -15.74
N VAL A 3 2.25 -3.70 -14.90
CA VAL A 3 2.58 -3.02 -13.63
C VAL A 3 3.25 -4.01 -12.68
N LYS A 4 4.36 -3.63 -12.05
CA LYS A 4 5.03 -4.45 -11.04
C LYS A 4 4.79 -3.91 -9.64
N VAL A 5 4.30 -4.74 -8.72
CA VAL A 5 4.01 -4.38 -7.33
C VAL A 5 4.96 -5.09 -6.36
N TYR A 6 5.66 -4.34 -5.52
CA TYR A 6 6.64 -4.86 -4.57
C TYR A 6 6.03 -5.16 -3.19
N GLY A 7 6.36 -6.32 -2.63
CA GLY A 7 5.96 -6.77 -1.28
C GLY A 7 4.52 -7.30 -1.16
N PRO A 8 4.00 -8.14 -2.06
CA PRO A 8 2.57 -8.51 -2.11
C PRO A 8 2.02 -9.15 -0.82
N PHE A 9 2.87 -9.73 0.02
CA PHE A 9 2.45 -10.49 1.21
C PHE A 9 2.16 -9.61 2.44
N TYR A 10 2.46 -8.31 2.42
CA TYR A 10 2.23 -7.40 3.55
C TYR A 10 0.91 -6.65 3.44
N ALA A 11 0.46 -5.99 4.52
CA ALA A 11 -0.85 -5.36 4.59
C ALA A 11 -0.98 -4.13 3.67
N SER A 12 -0.04 -3.18 3.75
CA SER A 12 -0.07 -1.97 2.93
C SER A 12 -0.07 -2.25 1.41
N PRO A 13 0.75 -3.19 0.89
CA PRO A 13 0.68 -3.63 -0.50
C PRO A 13 -0.69 -4.20 -0.92
N LYS A 14 -1.42 -4.90 -0.02
CA LYS A 14 -2.75 -5.42 -0.34
C LYS A 14 -3.76 -4.34 -0.70
N ARG A 15 -3.62 -3.11 -0.18
CA ARG A 15 -4.42 -1.95 -0.59
C ARG A 15 -4.24 -1.63 -2.08
N VAL A 16 -3.02 -1.79 -2.59
CA VAL A 16 -2.71 -1.62 -4.02
C VAL A 16 -3.25 -2.79 -4.83
N LEU A 17 -3.02 -4.03 -4.37
CA LEU A 17 -3.48 -5.23 -5.08
C LEU A 17 -4.99 -5.24 -5.28
N VAL A 18 -5.78 -4.93 -4.25
CA VAL A 18 -7.24 -4.86 -4.38
C VAL A 18 -7.67 -3.74 -5.33
N CYS A 19 -7.00 -2.59 -5.31
CA CYS A 19 -7.27 -1.51 -6.26
C CYS A 19 -6.99 -1.95 -7.70
N LEU A 20 -5.87 -2.59 -7.98
CA LEU A 20 -5.55 -3.06 -9.33
C LEU A 20 -6.55 -4.13 -9.82
N VAL A 21 -6.99 -5.03 -8.93
CA VAL A 21 -8.04 -6.02 -9.23
C VAL A 21 -9.37 -5.33 -9.56
N GLU A 22 -9.83 -4.40 -8.72
CA GLU A 22 -11.08 -3.64 -8.93
C GLU A 22 -11.04 -2.77 -10.20
N LYS A 23 -9.86 -2.31 -10.60
CA LYS A 23 -9.65 -1.57 -11.84
C LYS A 23 -9.37 -2.47 -13.04
N GLU A 24 -9.39 -3.78 -12.88
CA GLU A 24 -9.11 -4.77 -13.92
C GLU A 24 -7.75 -4.54 -14.62
N ILE A 25 -6.75 -4.11 -13.85
CA ILE A 25 -5.40 -3.82 -14.34
C ILE A 25 -4.56 -5.10 -14.19
N GLU A 26 -3.92 -5.53 -15.27
CA GLU A 26 -2.93 -6.61 -15.21
C GLU A 26 -1.67 -6.13 -14.48
N PHE A 27 -1.22 -6.94 -13.51
CA PHE A 27 -0.01 -6.68 -12.74
C PHE A 27 0.75 -7.96 -12.43
N GLU A 28 2.04 -7.82 -12.19
CA GLU A 28 2.89 -8.82 -11.59
C GLU A 28 3.33 -8.38 -10.18
N THR A 29 3.78 -9.34 -9.38
CA THR A 29 4.24 -9.07 -8.02
C THR A 29 5.68 -9.48 -7.82
N SER A 30 6.40 -8.69 -7.02
CA SER A 30 7.77 -8.96 -6.61
C SER A 30 7.82 -9.11 -5.10
N PRO A 31 8.06 -10.32 -4.57
CA PRO A 31 8.32 -10.52 -3.15
C PRO A 31 9.46 -9.63 -2.65
N ILE A 32 9.34 -9.17 -1.40
CA ILE A 32 10.41 -8.47 -0.65
C ILE A 32 10.35 -9.05 0.77
N ASP A 33 11.42 -9.68 1.24
CA ASP A 33 11.49 -10.28 2.56
C ASP A 33 11.89 -9.21 3.61
N LEU A 34 10.89 -8.72 4.35
CA LEU A 34 11.12 -7.75 5.43
C LEU A 34 11.92 -8.34 6.60
N PHE A 35 11.80 -9.64 6.88
CA PHE A 35 12.51 -10.30 7.98
C PHE A 35 14.01 -10.45 7.67
N LYS A 36 14.36 -10.62 6.40
CA LYS A 36 15.76 -10.59 5.93
C LYS A 36 16.30 -9.18 5.69
N GLY A 37 15.48 -8.15 5.83
CA GLY A 37 15.91 -6.78 5.64
C GLY A 37 16.02 -6.34 4.17
N GLU A 38 15.43 -7.07 3.20
CA GLU A 38 15.56 -6.75 1.77
C GLU A 38 15.02 -5.35 1.42
N HIS A 39 13.97 -4.91 2.12
CA HIS A 39 13.44 -3.54 2.06
C HIS A 39 14.44 -2.43 2.47
N LYS A 40 15.61 -2.78 3.02
CA LYS A 40 16.70 -1.86 3.36
C LYS A 40 17.91 -2.00 2.43
N ASP A 41 17.85 -2.88 1.44
CA ASP A 41 18.89 -3.00 0.42
C ASP A 41 19.06 -1.66 -0.35
N PRO A 42 20.29 -1.21 -0.63
CA PRO A 42 20.52 0.05 -1.34
C PRO A 42 19.81 0.16 -2.69
N GLU A 43 19.65 -0.94 -3.44
CA GLU A 43 18.92 -0.93 -4.72
C GLU A 43 17.42 -0.76 -4.50
N PHE A 44 16.85 -1.36 -3.44
CA PHE A 44 15.45 -1.15 -3.09
C PHE A 44 15.21 0.28 -2.56
N LEU A 45 16.14 0.82 -1.78
CA LEU A 45 16.06 2.20 -1.26
C LEU A 45 16.08 3.27 -2.34
N LYS A 46 16.65 2.98 -3.54
CA LYS A 46 16.51 3.86 -4.72
C LYS A 46 15.07 3.97 -5.20
N LEU A 47 14.25 2.94 -4.95
CA LEU A 47 12.83 2.91 -5.30
C LEU A 47 11.94 3.48 -4.18
N GLN A 48 12.29 3.21 -2.93
CA GLN A 48 11.59 3.69 -1.73
C GLN A 48 12.59 4.15 -0.66
N PRO A 49 12.88 5.46 -0.54
CA PRO A 49 13.87 5.98 0.41
C PRO A 49 13.59 5.68 1.90
N PHE A 50 12.35 5.38 2.29
CA PHE A 50 11.98 5.01 3.66
C PHE A 50 12.17 3.51 3.95
N GLY A 51 12.48 2.72 2.93
CA GLY A 51 12.63 1.28 3.02
C GLY A 51 11.38 0.63 3.59
N GLN A 52 10.27 0.77 2.88
CA GLN A 52 8.95 0.23 3.20
C GLN A 52 8.31 -0.33 1.92
N VAL A 53 7.24 -1.10 2.08
CA VAL A 53 6.42 -1.60 0.97
C VAL A 53 4.99 -1.04 1.08
N PRO A 54 4.28 -0.76 -0.03
CA PRO A 54 4.61 -1.10 -1.41
C PRO A 54 5.43 -0.06 -2.16
N VAL A 55 5.97 -0.50 -3.30
CA VAL A 55 6.37 0.30 -4.46
C VAL A 55 5.66 -0.25 -5.68
N ILE A 56 5.30 0.61 -6.63
CA ILE A 56 4.94 0.20 -7.99
C ILE A 56 5.97 0.69 -9.00
N GLN A 57 6.18 -0.09 -10.05
CA GLN A 57 6.82 0.34 -11.29
C GLN A 57 5.87 0.13 -12.46
N ASP A 58 5.62 1.20 -13.21
CA ASP A 58 4.70 1.26 -14.35
C ASP A 58 5.45 1.91 -15.52
N GLY A 59 6.21 1.07 -16.23
CA GLY A 59 7.26 1.54 -17.15
C GLY A 59 8.33 2.34 -16.41
N ASP A 60 8.60 3.56 -16.86
CA ASP A 60 9.61 4.44 -16.25
C ASP A 60 9.08 5.17 -14.99
N TYR A 61 7.78 5.03 -14.70
CA TYR A 61 7.17 5.67 -13.53
C TYR A 61 7.30 4.78 -12.29
N THR A 62 7.88 5.33 -11.23
CA THR A 62 7.98 4.67 -9.92
C THR A 62 7.21 5.48 -8.88
N LEU A 63 6.38 4.81 -8.08
CA LEU A 63 5.59 5.45 -7.03
C LEU A 63 5.55 4.58 -5.77
N TYR A 64 5.61 5.21 -4.62
CA TYR A 64 5.43 4.60 -3.30
C TYR A 64 4.32 5.33 -2.53
N GLU A 65 4.04 4.88 -1.30
CA GLU A 65 2.84 5.19 -0.50
C GLU A 65 1.58 4.50 -1.04
N SER A 66 1.13 3.44 -0.34
CA SER A 66 -0.02 2.64 -0.79
C SER A 66 -1.27 3.46 -1.08
N ARG A 67 -1.52 4.50 -0.28
CA ARG A 67 -2.65 5.43 -0.43
C ARG A 67 -2.51 6.36 -1.63
N ALA A 68 -1.29 6.82 -1.93
CA ALA A 68 -1.02 7.63 -3.13
C ALA A 68 -1.14 6.76 -4.39
N ILE A 69 -0.65 5.52 -4.35
CA ILE A 69 -0.73 4.56 -5.45
C ILE A 69 -2.19 4.28 -5.82
N ILE A 70 -3.08 4.02 -4.85
CA ILE A 70 -4.49 3.77 -5.19
C ILE A 70 -5.17 5.00 -5.78
N ARG A 71 -4.85 6.22 -5.33
CA ARG A 71 -5.35 7.47 -5.93
C ARG A 71 -4.89 7.60 -7.38
N TYR A 72 -3.60 7.31 -7.64
CA TYR A 72 -3.03 7.35 -8.97
C TYR A 72 -3.76 6.39 -9.93
N TYR A 73 -3.94 5.13 -9.55
CA TYR A 73 -4.60 4.15 -10.42
C TYR A 73 -6.10 4.38 -10.57
N ALA A 74 -6.77 4.83 -9.51
CA ALA A 74 -8.18 5.19 -9.58
C ALA A 74 -8.42 6.35 -10.56
N GLU A 75 -7.52 7.34 -10.61
CA GLU A 75 -7.59 8.46 -11.57
C GLU A 75 -7.15 8.04 -12.98
N LYS A 76 -5.96 7.40 -13.11
CA LYS A 76 -5.39 6.98 -14.40
C LYS A 76 -6.36 6.08 -15.19
N TYR A 77 -7.10 5.23 -14.47
CA TYR A 77 -8.07 4.29 -15.04
C TYR A 77 -9.51 4.68 -14.69
N LYS A 78 -9.84 5.97 -14.58
CA LYS A 78 -11.17 6.46 -14.17
C LYS A 78 -12.34 5.78 -14.89
N PHE A 79 -12.18 5.44 -16.17
CA PHE A 79 -13.23 4.85 -17.01
C PHE A 79 -13.13 3.33 -17.22
N GLN A 80 -12.27 2.64 -16.47
CA GLN A 80 -12.09 1.17 -16.55
C GLN A 80 -12.37 0.54 -15.18
N GLY A 81 -13.01 -0.63 -15.14
CA GLY A 81 -13.36 -1.33 -13.90
C GLY A 81 -14.25 -0.49 -12.96
N THR A 82 -14.16 -0.76 -11.66
CA THR A 82 -14.96 -0.08 -10.63
C THR A 82 -14.60 1.41 -10.49
N ASP A 83 -15.62 2.28 -10.35
CA ASP A 83 -15.42 3.68 -10.00
C ASP A 83 -15.11 3.80 -8.50
N LEU A 84 -13.85 4.15 -8.19
CA LEU A 84 -13.35 4.25 -6.81
C LEU A 84 -13.29 5.69 -6.29
N LEU A 85 -13.54 6.70 -7.13
CA LEU A 85 -13.43 8.12 -6.76
C LEU A 85 -14.79 8.82 -6.70
N GLY A 86 -15.83 8.22 -7.27
CA GLY A 86 -17.11 8.88 -7.47
C GLY A 86 -17.12 9.74 -8.73
N LYS A 87 -18.32 10.20 -9.07
CA LYS A 87 -18.63 10.91 -10.31
C LYS A 87 -18.62 12.42 -10.13
N THR A 88 -18.93 12.92 -8.93
CA THR A 88 -18.91 14.36 -8.62
C THR A 88 -17.74 14.75 -7.71
N ILE A 89 -17.49 16.05 -7.60
CA ILE A 89 -16.44 16.56 -6.71
C ILE A 89 -16.81 16.37 -5.23
N GLU A 90 -18.10 16.40 -4.90
CA GLU A 90 -18.62 16.12 -3.56
C GLU A 90 -18.42 14.65 -3.19
N GLU A 91 -18.70 13.72 -4.10
CA GLU A 91 -18.44 12.29 -3.90
C GLU A 91 -16.95 12.02 -3.72
N ARG A 92 -16.09 12.62 -4.55
CA ARG A 92 -14.64 12.55 -4.37
C ARG A 92 -14.20 13.13 -3.03
N GLY A 93 -14.81 14.23 -2.61
CA GLY A 93 -14.57 14.83 -1.29
C GLY A 93 -14.85 13.85 -0.15
N LEU A 94 -15.94 13.08 -0.23
CA LEU A 94 -16.25 12.04 0.76
C LEU A 94 -15.24 10.88 0.73
N VAL A 95 -14.82 10.44 -0.46
CA VAL A 95 -13.78 9.41 -0.60
C VAL A 95 -12.48 9.86 0.06
N GLU A 96 -12.01 11.07 -0.26
CA GLU A 96 -10.78 11.62 0.31
C GLU A 96 -10.87 11.83 1.82
N GLN A 97 -12.02 12.33 2.32
CA GLN A 97 -12.26 12.47 3.75
C GLN A 97 -12.09 11.14 4.47
N TRP A 98 -12.69 10.06 3.98
CA TRP A 98 -12.59 8.75 4.64
C TRP A 98 -11.22 8.10 4.47
N LEU A 99 -10.52 8.37 3.37
CA LEU A 99 -9.14 7.94 3.18
C LEU A 99 -8.21 8.61 4.21
N GLU A 100 -8.40 9.90 4.50
CA GLU A 100 -7.66 10.60 5.54
C GLU A 100 -8.06 10.18 6.97
N VAL A 101 -9.35 9.89 7.22
CA VAL A 101 -9.79 9.29 8.48
C VAL A 101 -9.11 7.93 8.69
N GLU A 102 -9.06 7.09 7.65
CA GLU A 102 -8.38 5.80 7.72
C GLU A 102 -6.90 5.96 8.01
N ALA A 103 -6.22 6.86 7.30
CA ALA A 103 -4.79 7.08 7.44
C ALA A 103 -4.39 7.65 8.81
N SER A 104 -5.16 8.62 9.31
CA SER A 104 -4.77 9.44 10.46
C SER A 104 -5.39 8.99 11.78
N ASN A 105 -6.55 8.32 11.74
CA ASN A 105 -7.31 8.00 12.96
C ASN A 105 -7.49 6.49 13.14
N TYR A 106 -7.75 5.75 12.07
CA TYR A 106 -8.01 4.31 12.16
C TYR A 106 -6.71 3.49 12.15
N HIS A 107 -5.82 3.79 11.21
CA HIS A 107 -4.62 2.99 11.00
C HIS A 107 -3.61 3.06 12.16
N PRO A 108 -3.29 4.21 12.77
CA PRO A 108 -2.28 4.26 13.83
C PRO A 108 -2.57 3.36 15.05
N PRO A 109 -3.76 3.39 15.67
CA PRO A 109 -4.05 2.47 16.79
C PRO A 109 -4.14 1.02 16.33
N LEU A 110 -4.64 0.74 15.12
CA LEU A 110 -4.68 -0.61 14.57
C LEU A 110 -3.28 -1.17 14.33
N ASP A 111 -2.37 -0.37 13.78
CA ASP A 111 -0.99 -0.77 13.48
C ASP A 111 -0.24 -1.12 14.77
N ASN A 112 -0.43 -0.32 15.83
CA ASN A 112 0.10 -0.65 17.16
C ASN A 112 -0.40 -2.02 17.66
N LEU A 113 -1.70 -2.30 17.54
CA LEU A 113 -2.24 -3.61 17.94
C LEU A 113 -1.66 -4.75 17.09
N VAL A 114 -1.55 -4.55 15.78
CA VAL A 114 -0.96 -5.54 14.85
C VAL A 114 0.49 -5.82 15.21
N ILE A 115 1.29 -4.79 15.49
CA ILE A 115 2.69 -4.93 15.91
C ILE A 115 2.76 -5.70 17.23
N GLN A 116 2.01 -5.29 18.24
CA GLN A 116 2.10 -5.87 19.58
C GLN A 116 1.55 -7.30 19.67
N ILE A 117 0.49 -7.61 18.94
CA ILE A 117 -0.19 -8.92 19.00
C ILE A 117 0.44 -9.92 18.05
N LEU A 118 0.78 -9.51 16.81
CA LEU A 118 1.20 -10.45 15.76
C LEU A 118 2.71 -10.50 15.56
N PHE A 119 3.41 -9.36 15.62
CA PHE A 119 4.82 -9.31 15.24
C PHE A 119 5.79 -9.32 16.44
N ALA A 120 5.48 -8.64 17.53
CA ALA A 120 6.37 -8.59 18.69
C ALA A 120 6.67 -9.99 19.26
N PRO A 121 5.69 -10.91 19.45
CA PRO A 121 5.96 -12.26 19.91
C PRO A 121 6.86 -13.06 18.95
N GLU A 122 6.60 -12.96 17.65
CA GLU A 122 7.37 -13.66 16.60
C GLU A 122 8.82 -13.16 16.51
N LEU A 123 9.03 -11.87 16.78
CA LEU A 123 10.35 -11.23 16.78
C LEU A 123 11.09 -11.32 18.12
N GLY A 124 10.48 -11.96 19.14
CA GLY A 124 11.04 -12.04 20.50
C GLY A 124 11.15 -10.68 21.20
N LEU A 125 10.35 -9.69 20.78
CA LEU A 125 10.29 -8.37 21.39
C LEU A 125 9.28 -8.36 22.55
N PRO A 126 9.49 -7.52 23.59
CA PRO A 126 8.50 -7.35 24.64
C PRO A 126 7.18 -6.85 24.05
N SER A 127 6.08 -7.58 24.31
CA SER A 127 4.73 -7.16 23.97
C SER A 127 4.05 -6.49 25.15
N ASP A 128 3.40 -5.35 24.94
CA ASP A 128 2.68 -4.59 25.97
C ASP A 128 1.26 -5.14 26.25
N LEU A 129 1.14 -6.49 26.30
CA LEU A 129 -0.14 -7.19 26.46
C LEU A 129 -0.55 -7.38 27.94
N ASN A 130 0.14 -6.73 28.88
CA ASN A 130 -0.09 -6.80 30.33
C ASN A 130 -0.69 -5.50 30.88
#